data_AF-A0A967PD24-F1
#
_entry.id   AF-A0A967PD24-F1
#
_cell.length_a   1.000
_cell.length_b   1.000
_cell.length_c   1.000
_cell.angle_alpha   90.00
_cell.angle_beta   90.00
_cell.angle_gamma   90.00
#
_symmetry.space_group_name_H-M   'P 1'
#
loop_
_entity.id
_entity.type
_entity.pdbx_description
1 polymer ?
#
loop_
_entity_poly.entity_id
_entity_poly.type
_entity_poly.pdbx_seq_one_letter_code
_entity_poly.pdbx_strand_id
1 'polypeptide(L)'
;IAEANTPVLEAFRLADEVLTSGVQGITDLITTPGLINVDFADVKTVMSDAGSAVMGVGRSTGESRAEQAATKAISSPLLETSMDGARGVLLSIAGPSDMTL
;
A
#
# COMPACT_ATOMS: atom_id res chain seq x y z
N ILE A 1 -10.23 9.00 7.02
CA ILE A 1 -9.18 9.78 6.32
C ILE A 1 -9.65 11.22 6.07
N ALA A 2 -10.96 11.45 5.83
CA ALA A 2 -11.59 12.77 5.97
C ALA A 2 -12.50 12.81 7.21
N GLU A 3 -12.40 13.84 8.04
CA GLU A 3 -13.38 14.17 9.08
C GLU A 3 -14.58 14.90 8.45
N ALA A 4 -15.74 14.91 9.11
CA ALA A 4 -16.98 15.51 8.59
C ALA A 4 -16.87 17.02 8.25
N ASN A 5 -15.84 17.70 8.73
CA ASN A 5 -15.52 19.10 8.43
C ASN A 5 -14.37 19.28 7.42
N THR A 6 -13.91 18.22 6.77
CA THR A 6 -12.83 18.31 5.78
C THR A 6 -13.34 19.06 4.56
N PRO A 7 -12.69 20.16 4.13
CA PRO A 7 -13.06 20.86 2.90
C PRO A 7 -13.07 19.90 1.71
N VAL A 8 -14.03 20.05 0.80
CA VAL A 8 -14.15 19.19 -0.39
C VAL A 8 -12.84 19.10 -1.17
N LEU A 9 -12.11 20.22 -1.28
CA LEU A 9 -10.80 20.28 -1.93
C LEU A 9 -9.76 19.37 -1.25
N GLU A 10 -9.76 19.31 0.08
CA GLU A 10 -8.85 18.47 0.86
C GLU A 10 -9.23 17.00 0.78
N ALA A 11 -10.53 16.68 0.73
CA ALA A 11 -10.99 15.32 0.49
C ALA A 11 -10.57 14.79 -0.89
N PHE A 12 -10.65 15.61 -1.94
CA PHE A 12 -10.11 15.25 -3.26
C PHE A 12 -8.60 15.09 -3.24
N ARG A 13 -7.87 15.98 -2.55
CA ARG A 13 -6.43 15.86 -2.38
C ARG A 13 -6.03 14.53 -1.73
N LEU A 14 -6.78 14.10 -0.72
CA LEU A 14 -6.56 12.80 -0.04
C LEU A 14 -6.86 11.62 -0.97
N ALA A 15 -7.90 11.70 -1.80
CA ALA A 15 -8.20 10.67 -2.80
C ALA A 15 -7.08 10.58 -3.86
N ASP A 16 -6.60 11.72 -4.36
CA ASP A 16 -5.47 11.78 -5.30
C ASP A 16 -4.19 11.23 -4.68
N GLU A 17 -3.95 11.47 -3.39
CA GLU A 17 -2.80 10.93 -2.66
C GLU A 17 -2.85 9.40 -2.57
N VAL A 18 -4.04 8.81 -2.39
CA VAL A 18 -4.26 7.36 -2.40
C VAL A 18 -4.01 6.78 -3.80
N LEU A 19 -4.57 7.40 -4.84
CA LEU A 19 -4.37 6.96 -6.23
C LEU A 19 -2.89 7.04 -6.64
N THR A 20 -2.23 8.14 -6.30
CA THR A 20 -0.81 8.35 -6.57
C THR A 20 0.03 7.31 -5.83
N SER A 21 -0.28 7.03 -4.57
CA SER A 21 0.43 6.00 -3.78
C SER A 21 0.27 4.60 -4.38
N GLY A 22 -0.90 4.27 -4.94
CA GLY A 22 -1.13 3.01 -5.65
C GLY A 22 -0.29 2.87 -6.91
N VAL A 23 -0.32 3.88 -7.77
CA VAL A 23 0.48 3.89 -9.01
C VAL A 23 1.98 3.90 -8.70
N GLN A 24 2.40 4.70 -7.73
CA GLN A 24 3.80 4.79 -7.32
C GLN A 24 4.29 3.47 -6.71
N GLY A 25 3.50 2.80 -5.88
CA GLY A 25 3.87 1.50 -5.32
C GLY A 25 4.14 0.43 -6.38
N ILE A 26 3.33 0.38 -7.44
CA ILE A 26 3.54 -0.53 -8.59
C ILE A 26 4.72 -0.08 -9.44
N THR A 27 4.84 1.23 -9.69
CA THR A 27 5.90 1.79 -10.53
C THR A 27 7.27 1.60 -9.88
N ASP A 28 7.39 1.83 -8.58
CA ASP A 28 8.63 1.69 -7.83
C ASP A 28 9.13 0.24 -7.82
N LEU A 29 8.22 -0.74 -7.78
CA LEU A 29 8.56 -2.17 -7.92
C LEU A 29 9.12 -2.52 -9.32
N ILE A 30 8.82 -1.72 -10.34
CA ILE A 30 9.26 -1.95 -11.72
C ILE A 30 10.53 -1.17 -12.03
N THR A 31 10.60 0.10 -11.62
CA THR A 31 11.63 1.04 -12.07
C THR A 31 12.84 1.12 -11.13
N THR A 32 12.66 0.81 -9.85
CA THR A 32 13.72 0.93 -8.85
C THR A 32 14.01 -0.45 -8.28
N PRO A 33 15.11 -1.10 -8.68
CA PRO A 33 15.49 -2.39 -8.11
C PRO A 33 15.67 -2.25 -6.59
N GLY A 34 14.73 -2.81 -5.82
CA GLY A 34 14.87 -2.94 -4.37
C GLY A 34 15.92 -4.00 -4.01
N LEU A 35 16.34 -4.04 -2.74
CA LEU A 35 17.16 -5.13 -2.21
C LEU A 35 16.48 -6.50 -2.37
N ILE A 36 15.14 -6.52 -2.34
CA ILE A 36 14.28 -7.64 -2.68
C ILE A 36 13.38 -7.16 -3.81
N ASN A 37 13.66 -7.58 -5.03
CA ASN A 37 12.89 -7.20 -6.22
C ASN A 37 11.85 -8.28 -6.54
N VAL A 38 10.61 -7.87 -6.78
CA VAL A 38 9.57 -8.71 -7.39
C VAL A 38 9.54 -8.38 -8.87
N ASP A 39 9.46 -9.37 -9.75
CA ASP A 39 9.44 -9.08 -11.19
C ASP A 39 8.04 -8.62 -11.65
N PHE A 40 7.99 -7.90 -12.78
CA PHE A 40 6.72 -7.41 -13.32
C PHE A 40 5.77 -8.55 -13.73
N ALA A 41 6.30 -9.74 -14.04
CA ALA A 41 5.49 -10.88 -14.42
C ALA A 41 4.73 -11.46 -13.21
N ASP A 42 5.35 -11.51 -12.04
CA ASP A 42 4.77 -11.91 -10.76
C ASP A 42 3.68 -10.93 -10.33
N VAL A 43 3.98 -9.62 -10.39
CA VAL A 43 2.99 -8.55 -10.11
C VAL A 43 1.79 -8.69 -11.03
N LYS A 44 2.04 -8.81 -12.34
CA LYS A 44 0.98 -8.95 -13.34
C LYS A 44 0.17 -10.23 -13.09
N THR A 45 0.81 -11.34 -12.74
CA THR A 45 0.13 -12.62 -12.50
C THR A 45 -0.76 -12.56 -11.26
N VAL A 46 -0.28 -11.95 -10.17
CA VAL A 46 -1.07 -11.75 -8.95
C VAL A 46 -2.25 -10.80 -9.21
N MET A 47 -2.07 -9.77 -10.05
CA MET A 47 -3.12 -8.79 -10.34
C MET A 47 -4.12 -9.24 -11.44
N SER A 48 -3.74 -10.13 -12.37
CA SER A 48 -4.52 -10.40 -13.59
C SER A 48 -5.78 -11.23 -13.40
N ASP A 49 -6.01 -11.83 -12.22
CA ASP A 49 -7.23 -12.62 -11.92
C ASP A 49 -7.75 -12.41 -10.49
N ALA A 50 -7.29 -11.34 -9.81
CA ALA A 50 -7.60 -11.08 -8.40
C ALA A 50 -9.06 -10.62 -8.16
N GLY A 51 -9.73 -10.09 -9.18
CA GLY A 51 -11.06 -9.51 -9.02
C GLY A 51 -11.01 -8.18 -8.27
N SER A 52 -11.68 -8.08 -7.13
CA SER A 52 -11.64 -6.88 -6.29
C SER A 52 -10.29 -6.76 -5.60
N ALA A 53 -9.57 -5.68 -5.87
CA ALA A 53 -8.30 -5.38 -5.22
C ALA A 53 -8.52 -4.34 -4.13
N VAL A 54 -7.84 -4.52 -3.00
CA VAL A 54 -7.93 -3.62 -1.87
C VAL A 54 -6.54 -3.19 -1.46
N MET A 55 -6.35 -1.89 -1.26
CA MET A 55 -5.04 -1.31 -0.95
C MET A 55 -5.06 -0.64 0.42
N GLY A 56 -4.21 -1.14 1.31
CA GLY A 56 -3.91 -0.50 2.58
C GLY A 56 -2.52 0.12 2.54
N VAL A 57 -2.39 1.37 2.99
CA VAL A 57 -1.08 2.03 3.14
C VAL A 57 -0.91 2.40 4.61
N GLY A 58 0.22 1.98 5.19
CA GLY A 58 0.57 2.28 6.57
C GLY A 58 1.93 2.96 6.65
N ARG A 59 2.03 4.01 7.48
CA ARG A 59 3.28 4.70 7.79
C ARG A 59 3.53 4.68 9.30
N SER A 60 4.76 4.36 9.67
CA SER A 60 5.21 4.43 11.06
C SER A 60 6.70 4.73 11.17
N THR A 61 7.11 5.20 12.33
CA THR A 61 8.47 5.57 12.71
C THR A 61 8.77 5.05 14.13
N GLY A 62 10.05 4.93 14.50
CA GLY A 62 10.48 4.41 15.80
C GLY A 62 10.88 2.92 15.79
N GLU A 63 11.07 2.32 16.97
CA GLU A 63 11.56 0.93 17.12
C GLU A 63 10.61 -0.10 16.50
N SER A 64 9.30 -0.01 16.75
CA SER A 64 8.30 -0.94 16.20
C SER A 64 7.69 -0.44 14.88
N ARG A 65 8.46 0.30 14.06
CA ARG A 65 7.94 0.93 12.83
C ARG A 65 7.37 -0.08 11.83
N ALA A 66 7.99 -1.25 11.69
CA ALA A 66 7.52 -2.27 10.75
C ALA A 66 6.14 -2.84 11.13
N GLU A 67 6.01 -3.30 12.37
CA GLU A 67 4.76 -3.87 12.90
C GLU A 67 3.63 -2.84 12.92
N GLN A 68 3.91 -1.62 13.37
CA GLN A 68 2.91 -0.57 13.40
C GLN A 68 2.48 -0.12 12.00
N ALA A 69 3.41 -0.04 11.04
CA ALA A 69 3.08 0.28 9.66
C ALA A 69 2.22 -0.82 9.04
N ALA A 70 2.57 -2.09 9.23
CA ALA A 70 1.77 -3.22 8.78
C ALA A 70 0.37 -3.20 9.40
N THR A 71 0.27 -3.01 10.71
CA THR A 71 -1.01 -2.92 11.44
C THR A 71 -1.90 -1.79 10.90
N LYS A 72 -1.32 -0.62 10.63
CA LYS A 72 -2.06 0.50 10.02
C LYS A 72 -2.48 0.21 8.58
N ALA A 73 -1.65 -0.48 7.81
CA ALA A 73 -1.99 -0.87 6.44
C ALA A 73 -3.20 -1.82 6.43
N ILE A 74 -3.19 -2.86 7.26
CA ILE A 74 -4.29 -3.86 7.35
C ILE A 74 -5.58 -3.32 7.98
N SER A 75 -5.50 -2.24 8.76
CA SER A 75 -6.65 -1.59 9.40
C SER A 75 -7.08 -0.32 8.67
N SER A 76 -6.57 -0.10 7.46
CA SER A 76 -6.91 1.08 6.67
C SER A 76 -8.41 1.11 6.37
N PRO A 77 -9.10 2.25 6.55
CA PRO A 77 -10.52 2.40 6.22
C PRO A 77 -10.82 2.30 4.72
N LEU A 78 -9.78 2.19 3.87
CA LEU A 78 -9.91 1.87 2.45
C LEU A 78 -10.11 0.36 2.21
N LEU A 79 -9.96 -0.47 3.26
CA LEU A 79 -10.28 -1.89 3.23
C LEU A 79 -11.76 -2.12 3.55
N GLU A 80 -12.63 -1.89 2.56
CA GLU A 80 -14.08 -2.14 2.70
C GLU A 80 -14.43 -3.63 2.70
N THR A 81 -13.56 -4.48 2.12
CA THR A 81 -13.68 -5.94 2.15
C THR A 81 -12.57 -6.47 3.04
N SER A 82 -12.92 -7.23 4.09
CA SER A 82 -11.97 -7.99 4.90
C SER A 82 -11.03 -8.77 3.98
N MET A 83 -9.73 -8.84 4.29
CA MET A 83 -8.76 -9.63 3.51
C MET A 83 -9.11 -11.13 3.40
N ASP A 84 -10.12 -11.59 4.14
CA ASP A 84 -10.75 -12.90 4.03
C ASP A 84 -11.30 -13.14 2.61
N GLY A 85 -10.51 -13.83 1.80
CA GLY A 85 -10.85 -14.20 0.42
C GLY A 85 -9.90 -13.67 -0.64
N ALA A 86 -8.90 -12.86 -0.27
CA ALA A 86 -7.87 -12.41 -1.20
C ALA A 86 -7.06 -13.61 -1.72
N ARG A 87 -7.06 -13.83 -3.05
CA ARG A 87 -6.29 -14.90 -3.72
C ARG A 87 -4.80 -14.58 -3.85
N GLY A 88 -4.43 -13.32 -3.71
CA GLY A 88 -3.06 -12.86 -3.81
C GLY A 88 -2.88 -11.59 -3.00
N VAL A 89 -1.71 -11.47 -2.36
CA VAL A 89 -1.33 -10.31 -1.57
C VAL A 89 -0.04 -9.75 -2.16
N LEU A 90 -0.05 -8.46 -2.45
CA LEU A 90 1.13 -7.73 -2.89
C LEU A 90 1.59 -6.83 -1.75
N LEU A 91 2.73 -7.17 -1.16
CA LEU A 91 3.33 -6.41 -0.06
C LEU A 91 4.53 -5.64 -0.60
N SER A 92 4.45 -4.31 -0.53
CA SER A 92 5.59 -3.42 -0.81
C SER A 92 6.00 -2.73 0.48
N ILE A 93 7.29 -2.85 0.83
CA ILE A 93 7.87 -2.20 2.00
C ILE A 93 8.94 -1.24 1.51
N ALA A 94 8.77 0.04 1.83
CA ALA A 94 9.74 1.08 1.54
C ALA A 94 10.22 1.71 2.86
N GLY A 95 11.53 1.85 3.01
CA GLY A 95 12.14 2.44 4.18
C GLY A 95 13.61 2.78 3.97
N PRO A 96 14.28 3.34 4.99
CA PRO A 96 15.67 3.75 4.88
C PRO A 96 16.60 2.53 4.80
N SER A 97 17.85 2.76 4.38
CA SER A 97 18.89 1.74 4.28
C SER A 97 19.30 1.10 5.62
N ASP A 98 18.76 1.60 6.74
CA ASP A 98 18.92 1.04 8.09
C ASP A 98 17.90 -0.08 8.39
N MET A 99 17.04 -0.44 7.43
CA MET A 99 16.11 -1.54 7.56
C MET A 99 16.83 -2.87 7.71
N THR A 100 16.40 -3.63 8.71
CA THR A 100 16.85 -5.01 8.95
C THR A 100 15.86 -6.00 8.36
N LEU A 101 16.34 -7.20 8.01
CA LEU A 101 15.54 -8.35 7.62
C LEU A 101 14.83 -8.99 8.81
#